data_AF-A0A2T5IST7-F1
#
_entry.id   AF-A0A2T5IST7-F1
#
_cell.length_a   1.000
_cell.length_b   1.000
_cell.length_c   1.000
_cell.angle_alpha   90.00
_cell.angle_beta   90.00
_cell.angle_gamma   90.00
#
_symmetry.space_group_name_H-M   'P 1'
#
loop_
_entity.id
_entity.type
_entity.pdbx_description
1 polymer ?
#
loop_
_entity_poly.entity_id
_entity_poly.type
_entity_poly.pdbx_seq_one_letter_code
_entity_poly.pdbx_strand_id
1 'polypeptide(L)'
;MRHSSRLTKQIYRSLFLSLQADAKKFPGGITALAGVLGMNPTTLANHLNPDHEALPPSFSVLLEIIIHCQAKATIFSLAYLIGQATIDVDLSLEQTEPKCQVKTFLSLVASTSTLLKEGSDAAQDFHFDASERQKLRPLLLHLMQITTQLYNSFNE
;
A
#
# COMPACT_ATOMS: atom_id res chain seq x y z
N MET A 1 28.98 14.53 -10.19
CA MET A 1 27.74 15.19 -10.66
C MET A 1 26.89 15.54 -9.43
N ARG A 2 26.74 16.83 -9.11
CA ARG A 2 25.83 17.26 -8.03
C ARG A 2 24.41 17.22 -8.59
N HIS A 3 23.67 16.14 -8.35
CA HIS A 3 22.21 16.20 -8.49
C HIS A 3 21.74 17.27 -7.49
N SER A 4 21.25 18.40 -8.00
CA SER A 4 20.60 19.40 -7.16
C SER A 4 19.48 18.69 -6.39
N SER A 5 19.53 18.68 -5.07
CA SER A 5 18.56 18.02 -4.19
C SER A 5 17.11 18.43 -4.47
N ARG A 6 16.92 19.63 -5.02
CA ARG A 6 15.64 20.14 -5.55
C ARG A 6 15.12 19.27 -6.69
N LEU A 7 15.99 18.81 -7.59
CA LEU A 7 15.63 17.89 -8.67
C LEU A 7 15.10 16.57 -8.08
N THR A 8 15.70 16.02 -7.03
CA THR A 8 15.27 14.71 -6.49
C THR A 8 13.84 14.75 -5.97
N LYS A 9 13.48 15.73 -5.14
CA LYS A 9 12.11 15.81 -4.61
C LYS A 9 11.06 16.12 -5.67
N GLN A 10 11.44 16.83 -6.73
CA GLN A 10 10.58 17.11 -7.87
C GLN A 10 10.45 15.92 -8.83
N ILE A 11 11.53 15.16 -9.08
CA ILE A 11 11.52 13.93 -9.89
C ILE A 11 10.61 12.90 -9.23
N TYR A 12 10.73 12.71 -7.91
CA TYR A 12 9.91 11.78 -7.15
C TYR A 12 8.75 12.47 -6.43
N ARG A 13 8.14 13.48 -7.06
CA ARG A 13 7.11 14.34 -6.42
C ARG A 13 5.96 13.53 -5.82
N SER A 14 5.48 12.50 -6.49
CA SER A 14 4.39 11.64 -5.99
C SER A 14 4.75 11.01 -4.64
N LEU A 15 5.96 10.50 -4.49
CA LEU A 15 6.46 9.94 -3.24
C LEU A 15 6.48 10.98 -2.12
N PHE A 16 7.02 12.17 -2.37
CA PHE A 16 7.11 13.23 -1.37
C PHE A 16 5.75 13.82 -0.99
N LEU A 17 4.81 13.92 -1.93
CA LEU A 17 3.43 14.31 -1.64
C LEU A 17 2.72 13.27 -0.76
N SER A 18 2.89 11.98 -1.07
CA SER A 18 2.35 10.90 -0.24
C SER A 18 2.96 10.91 1.17
N LEU A 19 4.28 11.04 1.28
CA LEU A 19 4.98 11.11 2.57
C LEU A 19 4.55 12.32 3.40
N GLN A 20 4.37 13.49 2.76
CA GLN A 20 3.85 14.68 3.43
C GLN A 20 2.38 14.49 3.87
N ALA A 21 1.55 13.87 3.04
CA ALA A 21 0.15 13.61 3.38
C ALA A 21 0.03 12.64 4.56
N ASP A 22 0.84 11.58 4.58
CA ASP A 22 0.88 10.62 5.68
C ASP A 22 1.40 11.27 6.97
N ALA A 23 2.45 12.10 6.90
CA ALA A 23 2.95 12.87 8.05
C ALA A 23 1.92 13.88 8.60
N LYS A 24 1.08 14.48 7.75
CA LYS A 24 -0.01 15.37 8.18
C LYS A 24 -1.15 14.63 8.90
N LYS A 25 -1.36 13.35 8.58
CA LYS A 25 -2.39 12.50 9.20
C LYS A 25 -1.96 11.90 10.54
N PHE A 26 -0.67 11.96 10.87
CA PHE A 26 -0.18 11.53 12.18
C PHE A 26 -0.94 12.25 13.31
N PRO A 27 -1.27 11.58 14.43
CA PRO A 27 -1.91 12.24 15.57
C PRO A 27 -1.09 13.44 16.08
N GLY A 28 -1.65 14.65 16.00
CA GLY A 28 -0.92 15.89 16.31
C GLY A 28 -0.09 16.45 15.14
N GLY A 29 -0.23 15.89 13.95
CA GLY A 29 0.35 16.34 12.69
C GLY A 29 1.88 16.26 12.64
N ILE A 30 2.45 17.01 11.68
CA ILE A 30 3.91 17.06 11.44
C ILE A 30 4.68 17.48 12.70
N THR A 31 4.11 18.37 13.52
CA THR A 31 4.75 18.85 14.75
C THR A 31 4.94 17.73 15.77
N ALA A 32 3.90 16.93 16.03
CA ALA A 32 3.99 15.81 16.95
C ALA A 32 4.92 14.71 16.42
N LEU A 33 4.84 14.42 15.11
CA LEU A 33 5.74 13.48 14.46
C LEU A 33 7.21 13.91 14.57
N ALA A 34 7.51 15.19 14.32
CA ALA A 34 8.86 15.71 14.50
C ALA A 34 9.36 15.54 15.94
N GLY A 35 8.50 15.70 16.93
CA GLY A 35 8.81 15.39 18.34
C GLY A 35 9.21 13.93 18.56
N VAL A 36 8.48 12.98 17.98
CA VAL A 36 8.81 11.54 18.05
C VAL A 36 10.16 11.24 17.38
N LEU A 37 10.44 11.90 16.26
CA LEU A 37 11.68 11.72 15.48
C LEU A 37 12.87 12.50 16.05
N GLY A 38 12.70 13.26 17.14
CA GLY A 38 13.75 14.12 17.69
C GLY A 38 14.19 15.25 16.74
N MET A 39 13.29 15.70 15.85
CA MET A 39 13.56 16.70 14.82
C MET A 39 12.83 18.02 15.09
N ASN A 40 13.34 19.10 14.52
CA ASN A 40 12.60 20.35 14.48
C ASN A 40 11.39 20.24 13.50
N PRO A 41 10.18 20.66 13.90
CA PRO A 41 8.97 20.59 13.06
C PRO A 41 9.09 21.29 11.70
N THR A 42 9.67 22.48 11.66
CA THR A 42 9.87 23.25 10.43
C THR A 42 10.88 22.56 9.52
N THR A 43 11.96 22.02 10.10
CA THR A 43 12.95 21.23 9.35
C THR A 43 12.30 20.00 8.70
N LEU A 44 11.50 19.23 9.46
CA LEU A 44 10.79 18.08 8.92
C LEU A 44 9.82 18.48 7.80
N ALA A 45 9.00 19.52 8.01
CA ALA A 45 8.07 20.01 6.99
C ALA A 45 8.79 20.40 5.68
N ASN A 46 9.95 21.04 5.78
CA ASN A 46 10.76 21.47 4.64
C ASN A 46 11.44 20.29 3.91
N HIS A 47 11.87 19.27 4.65
CA HIS A 47 12.39 18.03 4.05
C HIS A 47 11.30 17.29 3.26
N LEU A 48 10.06 17.29 3.77
CA LEU A 48 8.92 16.62 3.14
C LEU A 48 8.30 17.38 1.97
N ASN A 49 8.38 18.72 1.97
CA ASN A 49 7.80 19.54 0.92
C ASN A 49 8.58 19.38 -0.41
N PRO A 50 7.97 18.87 -1.50
CA PRO A 50 8.65 18.70 -2.78
C PRO A 50 9.04 20.02 -3.46
N ASP A 51 8.41 21.13 -3.08
CA ASP A 51 8.67 22.46 -3.64
C ASP A 51 9.69 23.28 -2.83
N HIS A 52 10.09 22.80 -1.66
CA HIS A 52 11.08 23.46 -0.82
C HIS A 52 12.51 23.02 -1.19
N GLU A 53 13.50 23.90 -1.06
CA GLU A 53 14.88 23.64 -1.52
C GLU A 53 15.72 22.75 -0.58
N ALA A 54 15.24 22.57 0.66
CA ALA A 54 15.89 21.71 1.63
C ALA A 54 16.09 20.27 1.10
N LEU A 55 17.14 19.62 1.57
CA LEU A 55 17.43 18.23 1.22
C LEU A 55 16.24 17.32 1.56
N PRO A 56 16.05 16.21 0.83
CA PRO A 56 15.14 15.17 1.29
C PRO A 56 15.59 14.64 2.66
N PRO A 57 14.66 14.06 3.45
CA PRO A 57 15.03 13.38 4.68
C PRO A 57 16.01 12.24 4.37
N SER A 58 16.84 11.87 5.36
CA SER A 58 17.66 10.66 5.24
C SER A 58 16.77 9.43 5.04
N PHE A 59 17.35 8.36 4.48
CA PHE A 59 16.62 7.11 4.31
C PHE A 59 16.10 6.55 5.64
N SER A 60 16.87 6.67 6.73
CA SER A 60 16.43 6.28 8.07
C SER A 60 15.17 7.02 8.52
N VAL A 61 15.16 8.36 8.40
CA VAL A 61 14.01 9.20 8.75
C VAL A 61 12.80 8.86 7.88
N LEU A 62 13.02 8.58 6.59
CA LEU A 62 11.94 8.15 5.70
C LEU A 62 11.29 6.84 6.19
N LEU A 63 12.08 5.85 6.59
CA LEU A 63 11.57 4.59 7.14
C LEU A 63 10.82 4.79 8.47
N GLU A 64 11.36 5.63 9.36
CA GLU A 64 10.70 5.94 10.64
C GLU A 64 9.34 6.62 10.42
N ILE A 65 9.24 7.56 9.47
CA ILE A 65 7.96 8.17 9.10
C ILE A 65 6.99 7.11 8.58
N ILE A 66 7.45 6.18 7.74
CA ILE A 66 6.60 5.10 7.21
C ILE A 66 6.04 4.25 8.35
N ILE A 67 6.89 3.84 9.29
CA ILE A 67 6.52 2.98 10.43
C ILE A 67 5.58 3.71 11.38
N HIS A 68 5.91 4.93 11.79
CA HIS A 68 5.10 5.68 12.76
C HIS A 68 3.76 6.13 12.20
N CYS A 69 3.71 6.50 10.92
CA CYS A 69 2.48 6.94 10.28
C CYS A 69 1.66 5.80 9.67
N GLN A 70 2.19 4.57 9.66
CA GLN A 70 1.62 3.46 8.89
C GLN A 70 1.33 3.89 7.44
N ALA A 71 2.35 4.48 6.79
CA ALA A 71 2.24 5.30 5.58
C ALA A 71 1.94 4.49 4.30
N LYS A 72 0.74 3.92 4.19
CA LYS A 72 0.33 3.07 3.07
C LYS A 72 0.46 3.79 1.71
N ALA A 73 0.04 5.05 1.62
CA ALA A 73 0.11 5.81 0.37
C ALA A 73 1.56 6.02 -0.10
N THR A 74 2.47 6.23 0.85
CA THR A 74 3.92 6.30 0.59
C THR A 74 4.45 4.98 0.03
N ILE A 75 4.12 3.84 0.64
CA ILE A 75 4.51 2.51 0.15
C ILE A 75 3.97 2.23 -1.25
N PHE A 76 2.73 2.61 -1.51
CA PHE A 76 2.11 2.45 -2.83
C PHE A 76 2.87 3.25 -3.88
N SER A 77 3.28 4.48 -3.52
CA SER A 77 4.06 5.35 -4.38
C SER A 77 5.45 4.78 -4.67
N LEU A 78 6.08 4.09 -3.69
CA LEU A 78 7.36 3.39 -3.89
C LEU A 78 7.23 2.20 -4.83
N ALA A 79 6.23 1.33 -4.62
CA ALA A 79 6.00 0.17 -5.48
C ALA A 79 5.73 0.59 -6.94
N TYR A 80 5.02 1.69 -7.13
CA TYR A 80 4.73 2.22 -8.45
C TYR A 80 5.98 2.66 -9.23
N LEU A 81 7.09 2.98 -8.55
CA LEU A 81 8.35 3.34 -9.23
C LEU A 81 8.90 2.21 -10.10
N ILE A 82 8.54 0.96 -9.81
CA ILE A 82 8.95 -0.24 -10.56
C ILE A 82 7.77 -0.92 -11.26
N GLY A 83 6.66 -0.20 -11.44
CA GLY A 83 5.45 -0.74 -12.08
C GLY A 83 4.72 -1.79 -11.25
N GLN A 84 4.99 -1.88 -9.94
CA GLN A 84 4.28 -2.78 -9.05
C GLN A 84 3.11 -2.07 -8.36
N ALA A 85 2.07 -2.84 -8.06
CA ALA A 85 0.96 -2.40 -7.24
C ALA A 85 0.96 -3.20 -5.94
N THR A 86 0.81 -2.49 -4.83
CA THR A 86 0.65 -3.08 -3.50
C THR A 86 -0.82 -3.32 -3.21
N ILE A 87 -1.11 -4.46 -2.60
CA ILE A 87 -2.46 -4.87 -2.23
C ILE A 87 -2.52 -4.88 -0.71
N ASP A 88 -3.57 -4.30 -0.13
CA ASP A 88 -3.82 -4.34 1.30
C ASP A 88 -4.37 -5.74 1.65
N VAL A 89 -3.45 -6.68 1.84
CA VAL A 89 -3.76 -8.04 2.30
C VAL A 89 -3.67 -8.04 3.81
N ASP A 90 -4.77 -8.36 4.48
CA ASP A 90 -4.76 -8.60 5.91
C ASP A 90 -4.07 -9.94 6.20
N LEU A 91 -2.80 -9.87 6.54
CA LEU A 91 -1.97 -11.04 6.90
C LEU A 91 -2.23 -11.51 8.34
N SER A 92 -3.01 -10.75 9.15
CA SER A 92 -3.37 -11.19 10.50
C SER A 92 -4.34 -12.38 10.52
N LEU A 93 -4.94 -12.69 9.36
CA LEU A 93 -5.93 -13.75 9.24
C LEU A 93 -5.38 -15.17 9.38
N GLU A 94 -4.06 -15.44 9.38
CA GLU A 94 -3.57 -16.81 9.56
C GLU A 94 -2.19 -16.97 10.24
N GLN A 95 -2.21 -17.29 11.53
CA GLN A 95 -1.25 -18.23 12.18
C GLN A 95 -1.94 -19.53 12.64
N THR A 96 -3.10 -19.85 12.06
CA THR A 96 -3.85 -21.06 12.41
C THR A 96 -3.33 -22.26 11.61
N GLU A 97 -2.44 -23.00 12.26
CA GLU A 97 -1.96 -24.36 11.93
C GLU A 97 -1.17 -24.55 10.62
N PRO A 98 -0.35 -25.62 10.53
CA PRO A 98 0.38 -25.93 9.30
C PRO A 98 -0.64 -26.16 8.17
N LYS A 99 -0.72 -25.19 7.25
CA LYS A 99 -1.77 -25.14 6.24
C LYS A 99 -1.59 -26.32 5.28
N CYS A 100 -2.60 -27.17 5.21
CA CYS A 100 -2.74 -28.11 4.10
C CYS A 100 -2.96 -27.29 2.82
N GLN A 101 -1.90 -27.11 2.02
CA GLN A 101 -1.90 -26.36 0.76
C GLN A 101 -3.05 -26.77 -0.17
N VAL A 102 -3.47 -28.04 -0.11
CA VAL A 102 -4.61 -28.60 -0.83
C VAL A 102 -5.94 -27.97 -0.37
N LYS A 103 -6.15 -27.75 0.94
CA LYS A 103 -7.37 -27.12 1.46
C LYS A 103 -7.46 -25.66 1.05
N THR A 104 -6.34 -24.94 1.07
CA THR A 104 -6.24 -23.55 0.60
C THR A 104 -6.52 -23.46 -0.91
N PHE A 105 -5.94 -24.36 -1.71
CA PHE A 105 -6.22 -24.46 -3.15
C PHE A 105 -7.70 -24.79 -3.45
N LEU A 106 -8.30 -25.73 -2.73
CA LEU A 106 -9.71 -26.06 -2.91
C LEU A 106 -10.63 -24.90 -2.52
N SER A 107 -10.28 -24.14 -1.48
CA SER A 107 -10.97 -22.90 -1.12
C SER A 107 -10.85 -21.86 -2.23
N LEU A 108 -9.66 -21.70 -2.83
CA LEU A 108 -9.45 -20.82 -3.99
C LEU A 108 -10.37 -21.20 -5.15
N VAL A 109 -10.44 -22.48 -5.52
CA VAL A 109 -11.26 -22.98 -6.62
C VAL A 109 -12.75 -22.75 -6.36
N ALA A 110 -13.21 -22.98 -5.13
CA ALA A 110 -14.60 -22.73 -4.74
C ALA A 110 -14.95 -21.24 -4.82
N SER A 111 -14.12 -20.36 -4.25
CA SER A 111 -14.32 -18.91 -4.31
C SER A 111 -14.27 -18.37 -5.74
N THR A 112 -13.34 -18.87 -6.57
CA THR A 112 -13.23 -18.51 -7.99
C THR A 112 -14.49 -18.94 -8.75
N SER A 113 -15.02 -20.12 -8.45
CA SER A 113 -16.22 -20.66 -9.13
C SER A 113 -17.46 -19.83 -8.79
N THR A 114 -17.61 -19.40 -7.53
CA THR A 114 -18.69 -18.48 -7.13
C THR A 114 -18.54 -17.12 -7.81
N LEU A 115 -17.33 -16.54 -7.82
CA LEU A 115 -17.05 -15.28 -8.50
C LEU A 115 -17.34 -15.37 -10.00
N LEU A 116 -16.90 -16.43 -10.67
CA LEU A 116 -17.12 -16.62 -12.10
C LEU A 116 -18.60 -16.80 -12.42
N LYS A 117 -19.37 -17.47 -11.54
CA LYS A 117 -20.82 -17.60 -11.71
C LYS A 117 -21.51 -16.24 -11.60
N GLU A 118 -21.30 -15.53 -10.48
CA GLU A 118 -21.91 -14.22 -10.26
C GLU A 118 -21.45 -13.17 -11.29
N GLY A 119 -20.17 -13.21 -11.66
CA GLY A 119 -19.58 -12.34 -12.67
C GLY A 119 -20.04 -12.67 -14.09
N SER A 120 -20.27 -13.95 -14.42
CA SER A 120 -20.81 -14.36 -15.72
C SER A 120 -22.28 -13.98 -15.87
N ASP A 121 -23.05 -14.02 -14.79
CA ASP A 121 -24.45 -13.58 -14.79
C ASP A 121 -24.54 -12.05 -14.93
N ALA A 122 -23.62 -11.31 -14.30
CA ALA A 122 -23.51 -9.85 -14.41
C ALA A 122 -22.96 -9.38 -15.77
N ALA A 123 -21.93 -10.04 -16.31
CA ALA A 123 -21.23 -9.60 -17.53
C ALA A 123 -21.96 -9.94 -18.84
N GLN A 124 -23.20 -10.43 -18.80
CA GLN A 124 -23.96 -10.76 -20.01
C GLN A 124 -24.17 -9.56 -20.93
N ASP A 125 -24.17 -8.34 -20.38
CA ASP A 125 -24.31 -7.08 -21.11
C ASP A 125 -22.97 -6.35 -21.34
N PHE A 126 -21.83 -7.00 -21.04
CA PHE A 126 -20.47 -6.44 -21.06
C PHE A 126 -20.28 -5.19 -20.17
N HIS A 127 -21.17 -4.95 -19.22
CA HIS A 127 -21.08 -3.89 -18.24
C HIS A 127 -21.06 -4.46 -16.82
N PHE A 128 -20.52 -3.68 -15.88
CA PHE A 128 -20.67 -3.98 -14.46
C PHE A 128 -21.26 -2.75 -13.80
N ASP A 129 -22.47 -2.86 -13.30
CA ASP A 129 -23.16 -1.79 -12.58
C ASP A 129 -22.56 -1.56 -11.17
N ALA A 130 -23.04 -0.53 -10.47
CA ALA A 130 -22.52 -0.19 -9.15
C ALA A 130 -22.78 -1.27 -8.08
N SER A 131 -23.92 -1.98 -8.17
CA SER A 131 -24.33 -3.05 -7.26
C SER A 131 -23.47 -4.30 -7.47
N GLU A 132 -23.24 -4.67 -8.72
CA GLU A 132 -22.40 -5.79 -9.13
C GLU A 132 -20.94 -5.57 -8.71
N ARG A 133 -20.39 -4.37 -8.92
CA ARG A 133 -19.06 -4.02 -8.43
C ARG A 133 -18.97 -4.14 -6.91
N GLN A 134 -20.02 -3.74 -6.19
CA GLN A 134 -20.06 -3.83 -4.73
C GLN A 134 -20.07 -5.28 -4.24
N LYS A 135 -20.70 -6.20 -4.97
CA LYS A 135 -20.71 -7.65 -4.67
C LYS A 135 -19.40 -8.35 -5.07
N LEU A 136 -18.86 -8.04 -6.25
CA LEU A 136 -17.66 -8.70 -6.79
C LEU A 136 -16.37 -8.25 -6.12
N ARG A 137 -16.28 -6.99 -5.68
CA ARG A 137 -15.06 -6.44 -5.03
C ARG A 137 -14.56 -7.25 -3.83
N PRO A 138 -15.38 -7.62 -2.83
CA PRO A 138 -14.91 -8.44 -1.70
C PRO A 138 -14.48 -9.85 -2.15
N LEU A 139 -15.15 -10.45 -3.13
CA LEU A 139 -14.79 -11.76 -3.68
C LEU A 139 -13.44 -11.73 -4.39
N LEU A 140 -13.18 -10.69 -5.21
CA LEU A 140 -11.88 -10.47 -5.85
C LEU A 140 -10.76 -10.27 -4.84
N LEU A 141 -11.00 -9.46 -3.79
CA LEU A 141 -10.03 -9.26 -2.72
C LEU A 141 -9.71 -10.58 -2.02
N HIS A 142 -10.73 -11.36 -1.68
CA HIS A 142 -10.56 -12.66 -1.02
C HIS A 142 -9.77 -13.64 -1.90
N LEU A 143 -10.04 -13.66 -3.21
CA LEU A 143 -9.27 -14.46 -4.18
C LEU A 143 -7.78 -14.07 -4.18
N MET A 144 -7.49 -12.76 -4.19
CA MET A 144 -6.12 -12.25 -4.14
C MET A 144 -5.42 -12.63 -2.84
N GLN A 145 -6.12 -12.58 -1.70
CA GLN A 145 -5.60 -12.99 -0.39
C GLN A 145 -5.23 -14.49 -0.38
N ILE A 146 -6.15 -15.37 -0.77
CA ILE A 146 -5.91 -16.83 -0.81
C ILE A 146 -4.77 -17.16 -1.78
N THR A 147 -4.74 -16.52 -2.95
CA THR A 147 -3.66 -16.73 -3.95
C THR A 147 -2.30 -16.31 -3.38
N THR A 148 -2.24 -15.18 -2.67
CA THR A 148 -1.01 -14.69 -2.04
C THR A 148 -0.53 -15.63 -0.93
N GLN A 149 -1.46 -16.10 -0.09
CA GLN A 149 -1.15 -17.06 0.98
C GLN A 149 -0.60 -18.38 0.41
N LEU A 150 -1.21 -18.89 -0.66
CA LEU A 150 -0.74 -20.11 -1.34
C LEU A 150 0.64 -19.92 -1.96
N TYR A 151 0.85 -18.81 -2.68
CA TYR A 151 2.15 -18.48 -3.28
C TYR A 151 3.26 -18.42 -2.22
N ASN A 152 3.01 -17.75 -1.09
CA ASN A 152 3.97 -17.68 0.00
C ASN A 152 4.26 -19.07 0.59
N SER A 153 3.25 -19.92 0.76
CA SER A 153 3.43 -21.29 1.28
C SER A 153 4.24 -22.22 0.37
N PHE A 154 4.43 -21.87 -0.91
CA PHE A 154 5.29 -22.59 -1.85
C PHE A 154 6.71 -22.02 -1.93
N ASN A 155 6.93 -20.81 -1.41
CA ASN A 155 8.23 -20.13 -1.42
C ASN A 155 8.99 -20.25 -0.07
N GLU A 156 8.33 -20.78 0.97
CA GLU A 156 8.97 -21.24 2.21
C GLU A 156 9.59 -22.64 2.03
#